data_AF-A0A395KVP6-F1
#
_entry.id   AF-A0A395KVP6-F1
#
_cell.length_a   1.000
_cell.length_b   1.000
_cell.length_c   1.000
_cell.angle_alpha   90.00
_cell.angle_beta   90.00
_cell.angle_gamma   90.00
#
_symmetry.space_group_name_H-M   'P 1'
#
loop_
_entity.id
_entity.type
_entity.pdbx_description
1 polymer ?
#
loop_
_entity_poly.entity_id
_entity_poly.type
_entity_poly.pdbx_seq_one_letter_code
_entity_poly.pdbx_strand_id
1 'polypeptide(L)'
;MSSLIQTVLADIEVGIAEGEEIGEDRIEGFEIILGGRGDDRISGGRGDDLLAGGGGDDRLRGRDGDDILVGGAGDDELEGGDGNDTFLVIVVPGSDDGDDEIDGDDGRDTYDASAATQAVVIDLDRGTAEGVEIGSDLLTSVEGAVGGKGDDVLIAGNAVNFLAGGDGADVFVFRTTASLANDGSGRDEIRDFQVGDRVDLSKIAEAIGGLVFGGLLQDGQAPPVHQITFYHETFGDGERTVVRTVIDLERDEDLQFLIAGRHELTEQDFILAATECPADQPRDTV
;
A
#
# COMPACT_ATOMS: atom_id res chain seq x y z
N MET A 1 -38.55 20.04 -5.78
CA MET A 1 -37.79 20.37 -4.56
C MET A 1 -36.35 20.09 -4.93
N SER A 2 -35.54 21.14 -5.11
CA SER A 2 -34.11 20.98 -5.37
C SER A 2 -33.52 20.46 -4.08
N SER A 3 -33.00 19.24 -4.08
CA SER A 3 -32.10 18.80 -3.03
C SER A 3 -30.87 19.69 -3.17
N LEU A 4 -30.62 20.59 -2.23
CA LEU A 4 -29.28 21.13 -2.06
C LEU A 4 -28.45 19.94 -1.57
N ILE A 5 -27.47 19.54 -2.37
CA ILE A 5 -26.35 18.73 -1.88
C ILE A 5 -25.59 19.68 -0.96
N GLN A 6 -25.44 19.33 0.32
CA GLN A 6 -25.01 20.27 1.36
C GLN A 6 -23.65 19.87 1.90
N THR A 7 -22.66 20.71 1.60
CA THR A 7 -21.28 20.69 2.13
C THR A 7 -21.24 20.92 3.64
N VAL A 8 -20.37 20.16 4.31
CA VAL A 8 -19.91 20.29 5.69
C VAL A 8 -18.49 20.85 5.69
N LEU A 9 -18.23 21.84 6.55
CA LEU A 9 -16.89 22.33 6.87
C LEU A 9 -16.61 22.00 8.34
N ALA A 10 -15.63 21.16 8.63
CA ALA A 10 -15.28 20.80 10.00
C ALA A 10 -13.77 20.90 10.25
N ASP A 11 -13.37 21.45 11.40
CA ASP A 11 -11.96 21.56 11.84
C ASP A 11 -11.87 21.29 13.35
N ILE A 12 -11.19 20.21 13.74
CA ILE A 12 -11.06 19.79 15.15
C ILE A 12 -10.12 20.72 15.94
N GLU A 13 -9.01 21.17 15.35
CA GLU A 13 -8.05 22.04 16.05
C GLU A 13 -8.68 23.40 16.39
N VAL A 14 -9.45 23.97 15.46
CA VAL A 14 -10.16 25.24 15.66
C VAL A 14 -11.47 25.02 16.43
N GLY A 15 -11.96 23.79 16.46
CA GLY A 15 -13.15 23.36 17.17
C GLY A 15 -14.42 23.92 16.55
N ILE A 16 -14.53 23.84 15.22
CA ILE A 16 -15.69 24.31 14.45
C ILE A 16 -16.28 23.18 13.61
N ALA A 17 -17.61 23.17 13.48
CA ALA A 17 -18.31 22.48 12.40
C ALA A 17 -19.43 23.37 11.88
N GLU A 18 -19.45 23.57 10.57
CA GLU A 18 -20.38 24.43 9.87
C GLU A 18 -21.08 23.68 8.74
N GLY A 19 -22.38 23.90 8.61
CA GLY A 19 -23.19 23.40 7.49
C GLY A 19 -24.54 24.09 7.46
N GLU A 20 -25.18 24.16 6.27
CA GLU A 20 -26.45 24.88 6.11
C GLU A 20 -27.57 24.36 7.03
N GLU A 21 -27.52 23.10 7.45
CA GLU A 21 -28.52 22.48 8.34
C GLU A 21 -28.09 22.41 9.81
N ILE A 22 -26.79 22.38 10.11
CA ILE A 22 -26.26 22.29 11.49
C ILE A 22 -25.93 23.66 12.10
N GLY A 23 -25.74 24.70 11.29
CA GLY A 23 -25.26 26.00 11.78
C GLY A 23 -23.77 25.96 12.11
N GLU A 24 -23.26 26.91 12.92
CA GLU A 24 -21.90 26.86 13.46
C GLU A 24 -21.93 26.20 14.85
N ASP A 25 -21.36 25.01 14.97
CA ASP A 25 -21.19 24.30 16.23
C ASP A 25 -19.72 24.33 16.69
N ARG A 26 -19.50 24.17 18.01
CA ARG A 26 -18.16 24.02 18.60
C ARG A 26 -17.91 22.57 18.95
N ILE A 27 -16.84 22.00 18.40
CA ILE A 27 -16.41 20.63 18.64
C ILE A 27 -15.19 20.65 19.56
N GLU A 28 -15.25 19.95 20.69
CA GLU A 28 -14.11 19.79 21.61
C GLU A 28 -13.99 18.31 22.00
N GLY A 29 -12.80 17.72 21.81
CA GLY A 29 -12.49 16.34 22.26
C GLY A 29 -13.17 15.23 21.46
N PHE A 30 -13.31 15.42 20.14
CA PHE A 30 -13.76 14.38 19.22
C PHE A 30 -12.58 13.98 18.33
N GLU A 31 -12.34 12.69 18.21
CA GLU A 31 -11.33 12.08 17.32
C GLU A 31 -11.99 11.45 16.07
N ILE A 32 -13.27 11.73 15.82
CA ILE A 32 -14.05 11.14 14.72
C ILE A 32 -14.89 12.21 14.06
N ILE A 33 -14.68 12.45 12.75
CA ILE A 33 -15.57 13.26 11.91
C ILE A 33 -16.13 12.39 10.79
N LEU A 34 -17.45 12.49 10.59
CA LEU A 34 -18.15 11.91 9.46
C LEU A 34 -18.82 13.05 8.67
N GLY A 35 -18.48 13.15 7.39
CA GLY A 35 -19.14 14.01 6.42
C GLY A 35 -20.49 13.45 5.97
N GLY A 36 -20.94 13.94 4.82
CA GLY A 36 -22.28 13.80 4.30
C GLY A 36 -22.34 13.07 2.96
N ARG A 37 -23.04 13.70 2.01
CA ARG A 37 -23.23 13.22 0.64
C ARG A 37 -22.87 14.30 -0.39
N GLY A 38 -22.20 15.34 0.06
CA GLY A 38 -21.76 16.44 -0.77
C GLY A 38 -20.31 16.72 -0.48
N ASP A 39 -19.71 17.50 -1.37
CA ASP A 39 -18.31 17.90 -1.33
C ASP A 39 -17.97 18.59 -0.01
N ASP A 40 -17.27 17.89 0.87
CA ASP A 40 -16.97 18.27 2.24
C ASP A 40 -15.51 18.72 2.40
N ARG A 41 -15.24 19.51 3.44
CA ARG A 41 -13.87 19.86 3.84
C ARG A 41 -13.69 19.58 5.32
N ILE A 42 -12.87 18.60 5.63
CA ILE A 42 -12.67 18.07 6.97
C ILE A 42 -11.19 18.16 7.32
N SER A 43 -10.89 18.68 8.51
CA SER A 43 -9.54 18.70 9.04
C SER A 43 -9.49 18.19 10.48
N GLY A 44 -8.55 17.30 10.75
CA GLY A 44 -8.22 16.74 12.05
C GLY A 44 -7.59 17.74 13.01
N GLY A 45 -7.15 17.22 14.14
CA GLY A 45 -6.53 17.89 15.26
C GLY A 45 -5.01 17.73 15.26
N ARG A 46 -4.45 17.31 16.40
CA ARG A 46 -3.01 17.04 16.59
C ARG A 46 -2.74 15.66 17.16
N GLY A 47 -3.72 14.80 17.11
CA GLY A 47 -3.61 13.43 17.56
C GLY A 47 -4.51 12.58 16.71
N ASP A 48 -4.35 11.27 16.86
CA ASP A 48 -4.95 10.25 16.02
C ASP A 48 -6.46 10.46 15.80
N ASP A 49 -6.83 10.77 14.56
CA ASP A 49 -8.18 11.07 14.11
C ASP A 49 -8.70 10.03 13.12
N LEU A 50 -10.03 9.88 13.08
CA LEU A 50 -10.75 9.16 12.02
C LEU A 50 -11.60 10.15 11.25
N LEU A 51 -11.23 10.41 10.00
CA LEU A 51 -11.92 11.33 9.11
C LEU A 51 -12.59 10.53 7.99
N ALA A 52 -13.90 10.70 7.81
CA ALA A 52 -14.62 10.13 6.68
C ALA A 52 -15.40 11.21 5.92
N GLY A 53 -15.18 11.35 4.61
CA GLY A 53 -15.88 12.32 3.75
C GLY A 53 -17.30 11.85 3.41
N GLY A 54 -17.41 10.59 2.99
CA GLY A 54 -18.68 9.90 2.81
C GLY A 54 -19.08 9.84 1.34
N GLY A 55 -19.46 10.95 0.74
CA GLY A 55 -19.56 10.97 -0.72
C GLY A 55 -19.82 12.36 -1.24
N GLY A 56 -19.62 12.57 -2.54
CA GLY A 56 -19.22 13.88 -3.06
C GLY A 56 -17.69 13.94 -3.18
N ASP A 57 -17.19 15.02 -3.76
CA ASP A 57 -15.74 15.21 -3.95
C ASP A 57 -15.17 15.93 -2.71
N ASP A 58 -14.60 15.17 -1.80
CA ASP A 58 -14.24 15.59 -0.45
C ASP A 58 -12.77 16.02 -0.34
N ARG A 59 -12.45 16.80 0.70
CA ARG A 59 -11.07 17.15 1.06
C ARG A 59 -10.82 16.87 2.53
N LEU A 60 -9.97 15.89 2.81
CA LEU A 60 -9.65 15.47 4.18
C LEU A 60 -8.18 15.78 4.50
N ARG A 61 -7.92 16.26 5.71
CA ARG A 61 -6.57 16.51 6.21
C ARG A 61 -6.40 16.02 7.64
N GLY A 62 -5.51 15.07 7.87
CA GLY A 62 -5.20 14.50 9.19
C GLY A 62 -4.52 15.49 10.13
N ARG A 63 -3.36 16.02 9.68
CA ARG A 63 -2.42 16.91 10.42
C ARG A 63 -1.42 16.12 11.25
N ASP A 64 -1.35 16.34 12.57
CA ASP A 64 -0.41 15.59 13.41
C ASP A 64 -1.15 14.39 14.00
N GLY A 65 -0.52 13.22 14.07
CA GLY A 65 -1.12 12.02 14.66
C GLY A 65 -1.09 10.84 13.70
N ASP A 66 -1.32 9.62 14.19
CA ASP A 66 -1.50 8.47 13.31
C ASP A 66 -3.00 8.40 12.91
N ASP A 67 -3.35 8.93 11.74
CA ASP A 67 -4.74 9.16 11.33
C ASP A 67 -5.31 8.05 10.42
N ILE A 68 -6.64 7.93 10.38
CA ILE A 68 -7.38 7.09 9.42
C ILE A 68 -8.27 8.00 8.57
N LEU A 69 -7.98 8.07 7.27
CA LEU A 69 -8.71 8.89 6.31
C LEU A 69 -9.50 7.98 5.37
N VAL A 70 -10.78 8.28 5.20
CA VAL A 70 -11.70 7.58 4.29
C VAL A 70 -12.35 8.63 3.40
N GLY A 71 -11.97 8.73 2.13
CA GLY A 71 -12.60 9.64 1.17
C GLY A 71 -14.10 9.32 1.02
N GLY A 72 -14.41 8.20 0.39
CA GLY A 72 -15.75 7.65 0.35
C GLY A 72 -16.21 7.36 -1.06
N ALA A 73 -16.99 8.26 -1.65
CA ALA A 73 -17.55 8.06 -2.99
C ALA A 73 -17.52 9.39 -3.75
N GLY A 74 -16.70 9.52 -4.78
CA GLY A 74 -16.40 10.78 -5.46
C GLY A 74 -14.89 10.93 -5.61
N ASP A 75 -14.44 11.94 -6.32
CA ASP A 75 -12.99 12.13 -6.53
C ASP A 75 -12.44 12.96 -5.35
N ASP A 76 -11.74 12.31 -4.42
CA ASP A 76 -11.35 12.91 -3.14
C ASP A 76 -9.88 13.41 -3.10
N GLU A 77 -9.60 14.44 -2.31
CA GLU A 77 -8.23 14.90 -1.97
C GLU A 77 -7.92 14.57 -0.50
N LEU A 78 -6.98 13.66 -0.23
CA LEU A 78 -6.63 13.18 1.12
C LEU A 78 -5.17 13.52 1.48
N GLU A 79 -4.96 14.25 2.57
CA GLU A 79 -3.63 14.60 3.11
C GLU A 79 -3.48 14.01 4.53
N GLY A 80 -2.50 13.11 4.72
CA GLY A 80 -2.19 12.50 6.02
C GLY A 80 -1.58 13.52 6.98
N GLY A 81 -0.30 13.83 6.79
CA GLY A 81 0.43 14.87 7.54
C GLY A 81 1.62 14.28 8.29
N ASP A 82 1.81 14.70 9.53
CA ASP A 82 2.86 14.16 10.41
C ASP A 82 2.31 12.90 11.11
N GLY A 83 2.80 11.71 10.78
CA GLY A 83 2.29 10.49 11.43
C GLY A 83 2.42 9.24 10.58
N ASN A 84 1.92 8.09 11.05
CA ASN A 84 1.77 6.92 10.20
C ASN A 84 0.29 6.77 9.88
N ASP A 85 -0.10 7.30 8.73
CA ASP A 85 -1.51 7.43 8.37
C ASP A 85 -2.00 6.22 7.57
N THR A 86 -3.30 5.97 7.64
CA THR A 86 -3.98 4.94 6.86
C THR A 86 -5.08 5.54 6.01
N PHE A 87 -4.92 5.47 4.70
CA PHE A 87 -5.95 5.80 3.71
C PHE A 87 -6.78 4.55 3.44
N LEU A 88 -7.94 4.48 4.08
CA LEU A 88 -8.79 3.29 4.05
C LEU A 88 -9.86 3.42 2.96
N VAL A 89 -9.79 2.51 1.99
CA VAL A 89 -10.82 2.34 0.97
C VAL A 89 -12.05 1.66 1.57
N ILE A 90 -13.24 2.17 1.24
CA ILE A 90 -14.51 1.51 1.57
C ILE A 90 -15.28 1.17 0.30
N VAL A 91 -15.36 -0.12 0.00
CA VAL A 91 -16.13 -0.58 -1.15
C VAL A 91 -17.63 -0.70 -0.82
N VAL A 92 -18.44 0.05 -1.56
CA VAL A 92 -19.89 -0.12 -1.60
C VAL A 92 -20.28 -0.96 -2.81
N PRO A 93 -20.95 -2.13 -2.64
CA PRO A 93 -21.26 -3.00 -3.77
C PRO A 93 -22.03 -2.31 -4.89
N GLY A 94 -21.41 -2.28 -6.08
CA GLY A 94 -22.00 -1.68 -7.28
C GLY A 94 -21.71 -0.18 -7.46
N SER A 95 -20.77 0.36 -6.69
CA SER A 95 -20.15 1.69 -6.86
C SER A 95 -18.63 1.51 -6.99
N ASP A 96 -17.99 2.41 -7.72
CA ASP A 96 -16.60 2.81 -7.47
C ASP A 96 -16.60 3.83 -6.31
N ASP A 97 -15.48 3.93 -5.61
CA ASP A 97 -15.21 4.98 -4.61
C ASP A 97 -14.68 6.28 -5.23
N GLY A 98 -14.05 6.24 -6.41
CA GLY A 98 -13.67 7.44 -7.15
C GLY A 98 -12.25 7.37 -7.70
N ASP A 99 -11.78 8.45 -8.34
CA ASP A 99 -10.35 8.61 -8.68
C ASP A 99 -9.71 9.61 -7.69
N ASP A 100 -8.99 9.11 -6.69
CA ASP A 100 -8.53 9.92 -5.55
C ASP A 100 -7.09 10.46 -5.70
N GLU A 101 -6.81 11.60 -5.07
CA GLU A 101 -5.46 12.15 -4.87
C GLU A 101 -5.06 12.03 -3.39
N ILE A 102 -4.04 11.23 -3.12
CA ILE A 102 -3.58 10.87 -1.77
C ILE A 102 -2.13 11.32 -1.58
N ASP A 103 -1.87 12.04 -0.48
CA ASP A 103 -0.54 12.42 -0.02
C ASP A 103 -0.35 12.02 1.44
N GLY A 104 0.59 11.10 1.71
CA GLY A 104 0.95 10.68 3.06
C GLY A 104 1.74 11.72 3.86
N ASP A 105 2.49 12.59 3.16
CA ASP A 105 3.46 13.52 3.77
C ASP A 105 4.55 12.82 4.62
N ASP A 106 4.69 13.18 5.90
CA ASP A 106 5.83 12.80 6.73
C ASP A 106 5.50 11.56 7.58
N GLY A 107 6.01 10.40 7.18
CA GLY A 107 5.89 9.22 8.02
C GLY A 107 6.02 7.87 7.34
N ARG A 108 5.13 6.95 7.69
CA ARG A 108 5.01 5.65 7.02
C ARG A 108 3.55 5.36 6.76
N ASP A 109 3.11 5.78 5.60
CA ASP A 109 1.70 5.84 5.31
C ASP A 109 1.26 4.62 4.53
N THR A 110 0.00 4.23 4.72
CA THR A 110 -0.55 2.99 4.17
C THR A 110 -1.80 3.28 3.37
N TYR A 111 -1.80 2.88 2.10
CA TYR A 111 -3.02 2.74 1.30
C TYR A 111 -3.63 1.36 1.58
N ASP A 112 -4.84 1.33 2.12
CA ASP A 112 -5.52 0.12 2.57
C ASP A 112 -6.76 -0.19 1.74
N ALA A 113 -6.61 -1.11 0.78
CA ALA A 113 -7.68 -1.63 -0.07
C ALA A 113 -8.27 -2.96 0.46
N SER A 114 -8.13 -3.28 1.75
CA SER A 114 -8.61 -4.56 2.33
C SER A 114 -10.12 -4.78 2.20
N ALA A 115 -10.90 -3.72 1.96
CA ALA A 115 -12.32 -3.81 1.68
C ALA A 115 -12.63 -4.30 0.25
N ALA A 116 -11.69 -4.17 -0.69
CA ALA A 116 -11.84 -4.57 -2.07
C ALA A 116 -12.08 -6.09 -2.17
N THR A 117 -13.04 -6.45 -3.02
CA THR A 117 -13.43 -7.83 -3.30
C THR A 117 -12.96 -8.32 -4.67
N GLN A 118 -12.50 -7.40 -5.51
CA GLN A 118 -11.89 -7.66 -6.80
C GLN A 118 -10.40 -7.34 -6.77
N ALA A 119 -9.69 -7.83 -7.78
CA ALA A 119 -8.26 -7.60 -7.91
C ALA A 119 -7.94 -6.10 -8.05
N VAL A 120 -6.90 -5.65 -7.34
CA VAL A 120 -6.33 -4.31 -7.40
C VAL A 120 -4.87 -4.38 -7.82
N VAL A 121 -4.39 -3.28 -8.42
CA VAL A 121 -2.97 -3.08 -8.74
C VAL A 121 -2.50 -1.84 -8.01
N ILE A 122 -1.62 -2.00 -7.02
CA ILE A 122 -1.04 -0.90 -6.26
C ILE A 122 0.44 -0.79 -6.64
N ASP A 123 0.81 0.29 -7.33
CA ASP A 123 2.16 0.57 -7.82
C ASP A 123 2.80 1.75 -7.07
N LEU A 124 3.48 1.46 -5.97
CA LEU A 124 4.16 2.47 -5.14
C LEU A 124 5.41 3.06 -5.82
N ASP A 125 5.95 2.41 -6.85
CA ASP A 125 7.04 2.98 -7.67
C ASP A 125 6.52 4.08 -8.59
N ARG A 126 5.29 3.95 -9.07
CA ARG A 126 4.62 4.95 -9.90
C ARG A 126 3.73 5.91 -9.12
N GLY A 127 3.40 5.58 -7.87
CA GLY A 127 2.45 6.32 -7.07
C GLY A 127 1.03 6.18 -7.60
N THR A 128 0.56 4.96 -7.89
CA THR A 128 -0.79 4.74 -8.43
C THR A 128 -1.46 3.53 -7.79
N ALA A 129 -2.77 3.57 -7.59
CA ALA A 129 -3.58 2.39 -7.30
C ALA A 129 -4.74 2.30 -8.31
N GLU A 130 -4.99 1.12 -8.87
CA GLU A 130 -6.02 0.93 -9.88
C GLU A 130 -6.85 -0.32 -9.60
N GLY A 131 -8.17 -0.20 -9.73
CA GLY A 131 -9.09 -1.34 -9.66
C GLY A 131 -10.51 -0.98 -10.04
N VAL A 132 -11.36 -1.99 -10.22
CA VAL A 132 -12.77 -1.77 -10.61
C VAL A 132 -13.59 -1.13 -9.48
N GLU A 133 -13.21 -1.40 -8.24
CA GLU A 133 -13.92 -0.94 -7.04
C GLU A 133 -13.26 0.27 -6.38
N ILE A 134 -12.01 0.55 -6.75
CA ILE A 134 -11.13 1.57 -6.14
C ILE A 134 -10.78 2.72 -7.11
N GLY A 135 -11.41 2.73 -8.29
CA GLY A 135 -11.06 3.62 -9.40
C GLY A 135 -9.57 3.64 -9.78
N SER A 136 -9.04 4.84 -10.03
CA SER A 136 -7.67 5.12 -10.47
C SER A 136 -7.05 6.26 -9.65
N ASP A 137 -6.35 5.89 -8.59
CA ASP A 137 -5.82 6.84 -7.61
C ASP A 137 -4.37 7.25 -7.91
N LEU A 138 -4.02 8.44 -7.43
CA LEU A 138 -2.66 8.97 -7.36
C LEU A 138 -2.16 8.92 -5.91
N LEU A 139 -1.03 8.26 -5.68
CA LEU A 139 -0.41 8.10 -4.37
C LEU A 139 0.93 8.84 -4.31
N THR A 140 1.06 9.75 -3.36
CA THR A 140 2.30 10.48 -3.06
C THR A 140 2.71 10.19 -1.62
N SER A 141 4.00 9.96 -1.38
CA SER A 141 4.54 9.70 -0.03
C SER A 141 3.85 8.54 0.70
N VAL A 142 3.54 7.45 -0.02
CA VAL A 142 2.94 6.24 0.56
C VAL A 142 3.91 5.07 0.44
N GLU A 143 4.24 4.42 1.57
CA GLU A 143 5.16 3.28 1.61
C GLU A 143 4.48 1.94 1.87
N GLY A 144 3.25 1.97 2.39
CA GLY A 144 2.43 0.81 2.73
C GLY A 144 1.33 0.55 1.72
N ALA A 145 1.12 -0.72 1.39
CA ALA A 145 -0.01 -1.16 0.55
C ALA A 145 -0.64 -2.41 1.13
N VAL A 146 -1.97 -2.40 1.23
CA VAL A 146 -2.79 -3.57 1.60
C VAL A 146 -3.75 -3.87 0.45
N GLY A 147 -3.66 -5.05 -0.12
CA GLY A 147 -4.61 -5.58 -1.10
C GLY A 147 -5.93 -6.03 -0.46
N GLY A 148 -6.84 -6.50 -1.28
CA GLY A 148 -8.19 -6.91 -0.93
C GLY A 148 -8.36 -8.43 -0.85
N LYS A 149 -9.43 -8.92 -1.46
CA LYS A 149 -9.75 -10.35 -1.57
C LYS A 149 -9.52 -10.93 -2.97
N GLY A 150 -9.03 -10.08 -3.88
CA GLY A 150 -8.75 -10.44 -5.25
C GLY A 150 -7.38 -11.08 -5.38
N ASP A 151 -7.00 -11.45 -6.61
CA ASP A 151 -5.61 -11.80 -6.89
C ASP A 151 -4.86 -10.50 -7.21
N ASP A 152 -4.23 -9.91 -6.21
CA ASP A 152 -3.74 -8.54 -6.25
C ASP A 152 -2.29 -8.44 -6.76
N VAL A 153 -1.92 -7.27 -7.28
CA VAL A 153 -0.53 -6.98 -7.69
C VAL A 153 -0.02 -5.77 -6.94
N LEU A 154 0.95 -5.98 -6.05
CA LEU A 154 1.57 -4.94 -5.23
C LEU A 154 3.00 -4.73 -5.69
N ILE A 155 3.32 -3.54 -6.20
CA ILE A 155 4.66 -3.19 -6.67
C ILE A 155 5.31 -2.25 -5.66
N ALA A 156 6.47 -2.69 -5.15
CA ALA A 156 7.30 -1.89 -4.26
C ALA A 156 7.92 -0.70 -5.00
N GLY A 157 8.00 0.43 -4.29
CA GLY A 157 8.70 1.64 -4.71
C GLY A 157 10.19 1.62 -4.37
N ASN A 158 10.77 2.79 -4.19
CA ASN A 158 12.19 2.94 -3.85
C ASN A 158 12.43 3.23 -2.35
N ALA A 159 11.37 3.45 -1.59
CA ALA A 159 11.39 3.54 -0.13
C ALA A 159 11.36 2.15 0.51
N VAL A 160 11.38 2.08 1.84
CA VAL A 160 11.17 0.82 2.55
C VAL A 160 9.68 0.53 2.59
N ASN A 161 9.24 -0.48 1.84
CA ASN A 161 7.82 -0.77 1.65
C ASN A 161 7.29 -1.86 2.58
N PHE A 162 6.01 -1.74 2.91
CA PHE A 162 5.28 -2.72 3.70
C PHE A 162 4.06 -3.19 2.92
N LEU A 163 4.09 -4.44 2.48
CA LEU A 163 3.09 -4.98 1.55
C LEU A 163 2.30 -6.08 2.24
N ALA A 164 0.98 -6.03 2.12
CA ALA A 164 0.08 -7.10 2.53
C ALA A 164 -0.85 -7.42 1.35
N GLY A 165 -0.87 -8.68 0.89
CA GLY A 165 -1.67 -9.08 -0.27
C GLY A 165 -3.15 -9.19 0.06
N GLY A 166 -3.49 -9.61 1.28
CA GLY A 166 -4.85 -9.89 1.69
C GLY A 166 -5.23 -11.36 1.47
N ASP A 167 -6.46 -11.60 1.03
CA ASP A 167 -6.89 -12.93 0.57
C ASP A 167 -6.70 -12.98 -0.95
N GLY A 168 -6.16 -14.08 -1.49
CA GLY A 168 -5.95 -14.13 -2.94
C GLY A 168 -4.78 -15.01 -3.31
N ALA A 169 -4.45 -15.04 -4.59
CA ALA A 169 -3.14 -15.45 -5.06
C ALA A 169 -2.38 -14.21 -5.55
N ASP A 170 -1.68 -13.56 -4.63
CA ASP A 170 -1.15 -12.21 -4.85
C ASP A 170 0.25 -12.22 -5.48
N VAL A 171 0.62 -11.11 -6.11
CA VAL A 171 1.94 -10.93 -6.71
C VAL A 171 2.62 -9.69 -6.16
N PHE A 172 3.73 -9.91 -5.45
CA PHE A 172 4.60 -8.85 -4.92
C PHE A 172 5.75 -8.60 -5.90
N VAL A 173 5.81 -7.41 -6.50
CA VAL A 173 6.76 -7.08 -7.57
C VAL A 173 7.86 -6.16 -7.07
N PHE A 174 9.11 -6.60 -7.23
CA PHE A 174 10.28 -5.75 -6.99
C PHE A 174 11.01 -5.51 -8.31
N ARG A 175 11.07 -4.24 -8.74
CA ARG A 175 11.61 -3.87 -10.05
C ARG A 175 13.07 -3.39 -10.01
N THR A 176 13.49 -2.79 -8.90
CA THR A 176 14.81 -2.18 -8.76
C THR A 176 15.63 -2.89 -7.70
N THR A 177 16.95 -2.87 -7.84
CA THR A 177 17.87 -3.35 -6.81
C THR A 177 18.03 -2.36 -5.66
N ALA A 178 17.58 -1.11 -5.86
CA ALA A 178 17.70 -0.05 -4.86
C ALA A 178 16.76 -0.31 -3.68
N SER A 179 15.52 -0.76 -3.92
CA SER A 179 14.56 -1.08 -2.86
C SER A 179 15.02 -2.26 -1.99
N LEU A 180 15.83 -3.15 -2.56
CA LEU A 180 16.31 -4.36 -1.89
C LEU A 180 17.74 -4.27 -1.35
N ALA A 181 18.39 -3.11 -1.46
CA ALA A 181 19.79 -2.98 -1.08
C ALA A 181 19.98 -3.22 0.43
N ASN A 182 20.87 -4.14 0.81
CA ASN A 182 21.21 -4.38 2.22
C ASN A 182 22.26 -3.38 2.75
N ASP A 183 22.00 -2.08 2.61
CA ASP A 183 22.91 -1.00 3.00
C ASP A 183 22.60 -0.40 4.40
N GLY A 184 21.57 -0.92 5.08
CA GLY A 184 21.12 -0.46 6.40
C GLY A 184 20.04 0.62 6.38
N SER A 185 19.51 0.99 5.20
CA SER A 185 18.36 1.90 5.02
C SER A 185 17.02 1.31 5.48
N GLY A 186 16.95 0.00 5.71
CA GLY A 186 15.73 -0.74 6.03
C GLY A 186 15.56 -1.88 5.02
N ARG A 187 14.49 -2.66 5.14
CA ARG A 187 14.18 -3.73 4.18
C ARG A 187 12.69 -3.75 3.93
N ASP A 188 12.32 -3.93 2.67
CA ASP A 188 10.95 -4.21 2.28
C ASP A 188 10.43 -5.44 3.03
N GLU A 189 9.16 -5.42 3.41
CA GLU A 189 8.52 -6.48 4.17
C GLU A 189 7.16 -6.85 3.59
N ILE A 190 7.00 -8.14 3.24
CA ILE A 190 5.70 -8.74 2.96
C ILE A 190 5.13 -9.27 4.27
N ARG A 191 3.95 -8.79 4.68
CA ARG A 191 3.41 -8.97 6.03
C ARG A 191 2.49 -10.17 6.21
N ASP A 192 1.95 -10.72 5.14
CA ASP A 192 0.89 -11.74 5.23
C ASP A 192 1.00 -12.86 4.18
N PHE A 193 2.16 -13.03 3.54
CA PHE A 193 2.39 -14.02 2.48
C PHE A 193 1.73 -15.39 2.76
N GLN A 194 0.93 -15.86 1.81
CA GLN A 194 0.11 -17.06 1.89
C GLN A 194 0.47 -18.08 0.81
N VAL A 195 -0.17 -19.25 0.88
CA VAL A 195 -0.04 -20.26 -0.17
C VAL A 195 -0.82 -19.81 -1.40
N GLY A 196 -0.12 -19.60 -2.51
CA GLY A 196 -0.69 -19.08 -3.75
C GLY A 196 0.01 -17.82 -4.21
N ASP A 197 0.55 -17.07 -3.24
CA ASP A 197 1.27 -15.83 -3.48
C ASP A 197 2.62 -16.06 -4.15
N ARG A 198 3.07 -15.04 -4.86
CA ARG A 198 4.31 -15.09 -5.62
C ARG A 198 5.07 -13.77 -5.52
N VAL A 199 6.39 -13.87 -5.56
CA VAL A 199 7.29 -12.71 -5.64
C VAL A 199 7.86 -12.61 -7.04
N ASP A 200 7.60 -11.51 -7.72
CA ASP A 200 8.17 -11.20 -9.03
C ASP A 200 9.48 -10.42 -8.91
N LEU A 201 10.56 -11.10 -9.29
CA LEU A 201 11.92 -10.58 -9.38
C LEU A 201 12.43 -10.59 -10.82
N SER A 202 11.55 -10.75 -11.82
CA SER A 202 11.91 -10.93 -13.22
C SER A 202 12.71 -9.75 -13.78
N LYS A 203 12.39 -8.53 -13.36
CA LYS A 203 13.12 -7.31 -13.76
C LYS A 203 14.51 -7.23 -13.15
N ILE A 204 14.65 -7.62 -11.89
CA ILE A 204 15.95 -7.74 -11.24
C ILE A 204 16.78 -8.84 -11.91
N ALA A 205 16.18 -10.01 -12.16
CA ALA A 205 16.82 -11.13 -12.83
C ALA A 205 17.34 -10.73 -14.23
N GLU A 206 16.55 -9.98 -14.99
CA GLU A 206 16.98 -9.41 -16.28
C GLU A 206 18.18 -8.46 -16.11
N ALA A 207 18.13 -7.56 -15.13
CA ALA A 207 19.17 -6.56 -14.88
C ALA A 207 20.53 -7.17 -14.47
N ILE A 208 20.52 -8.23 -13.67
CA ILE A 208 21.75 -8.88 -13.17
C ILE A 208 22.23 -10.05 -14.06
N GLY A 209 21.54 -10.33 -15.17
CA GLY A 209 21.94 -11.37 -16.13
C GLY A 209 21.52 -12.79 -15.74
N GLY A 210 20.48 -12.91 -14.93
CA GLY A 210 19.81 -14.16 -14.57
C GLY A 210 19.80 -14.40 -13.05
N LEU A 211 18.70 -14.99 -12.58
CA LEU A 211 18.48 -15.38 -11.19
C LEU A 211 17.87 -16.78 -11.15
N VAL A 212 18.31 -17.62 -10.23
CA VAL A 212 17.81 -19.01 -10.06
C VAL A 212 17.42 -19.25 -8.62
N PHE A 213 16.40 -20.06 -8.38
CA PHE A 213 16.05 -20.48 -7.03
C PHE A 213 17.11 -21.43 -6.44
N GLY A 214 17.70 -21.04 -5.30
CA GLY A 214 18.72 -21.79 -4.57
C GLY A 214 18.21 -22.49 -3.30
N GLY A 215 17.07 -22.06 -2.75
CA GLY A 215 16.40 -22.69 -1.60
C GLY A 215 16.92 -22.26 -0.22
N LEU A 216 16.55 -23.03 0.80
CA LEU A 216 16.88 -22.74 2.21
C LEU A 216 18.39 -22.86 2.46
N LEU A 217 19.01 -21.81 3.01
CA LEU A 217 20.40 -21.85 3.44
C LEU A 217 20.57 -22.64 4.74
N GLN A 218 21.52 -23.57 4.72
CA GLN A 218 21.97 -24.26 5.93
C GLN A 218 23.00 -23.41 6.68
N ASP A 219 23.02 -23.58 8.00
CA ASP A 219 23.90 -22.83 8.89
C ASP A 219 25.38 -22.99 8.50
N GLY A 220 26.08 -21.86 8.37
CA GLY A 220 27.49 -21.79 7.94
C GLY A 220 27.75 -21.96 6.43
N GLN A 221 26.72 -22.09 5.59
CA GLN A 221 26.89 -22.12 4.14
C GLN A 221 27.02 -20.69 3.57
N ALA A 222 28.06 -20.45 2.78
CA ALA A 222 28.19 -19.19 2.05
C ALA A 222 27.07 -19.09 1.00
N PRO A 223 26.37 -17.96 0.90
CA PRO A 223 25.31 -17.79 -0.06
C PRO A 223 25.88 -17.79 -1.49
N PRO A 224 25.29 -18.56 -2.42
CA PRO A 224 25.70 -18.59 -3.81
C PRO A 224 25.34 -17.29 -4.54
N VAL A 225 26.19 -16.91 -5.50
CA VAL A 225 25.98 -15.75 -6.38
C VAL A 225 24.85 -16.03 -7.38
N HIS A 226 24.00 -15.04 -7.64
CA HIS A 226 22.85 -15.11 -8.56
C HIS A 226 21.85 -16.23 -8.21
N GLN A 227 21.72 -16.54 -6.93
CA GLN A 227 20.72 -17.48 -6.44
C GLN A 227 19.85 -16.85 -5.36
N ILE A 228 18.54 -17.09 -5.44
CA ILE A 228 17.60 -16.76 -4.38
C ILE A 228 17.73 -17.80 -3.31
N THR A 229 18.12 -17.34 -2.14
CA THR A 229 18.20 -18.16 -0.95
C THR A 229 17.37 -17.54 0.14
N PHE A 230 16.97 -18.35 1.13
CA PHE A 230 16.28 -17.82 2.29
C PHE A 230 16.74 -18.51 3.57
N TYR A 231 16.52 -17.84 4.68
CA TYR A 231 16.74 -18.36 6.03
C TYR A 231 15.74 -17.73 6.99
N HIS A 232 15.66 -18.24 8.21
CA HIS A 232 14.77 -17.69 9.23
C HIS A 232 15.57 -16.95 10.29
N GLU A 233 15.09 -15.78 10.66
CA GLU A 233 15.68 -14.95 11.71
C GLU A 233 14.59 -14.51 12.69
N THR A 234 14.93 -14.51 13.97
CA THR A 234 14.03 -14.04 15.03
C THR A 234 14.33 -12.59 15.34
N PHE A 235 13.33 -11.74 15.11
CA PHE A 235 13.31 -10.34 15.49
C PHE A 235 12.56 -10.17 16.81
N GLY A 236 12.65 -8.98 17.41
CA GLY A 236 12.02 -8.71 18.71
C GLY A 236 10.50 -8.86 18.72
N ASP A 237 9.86 -8.71 17.56
CA ASP A 237 8.42 -8.71 17.30
C ASP A 237 7.93 -10.00 16.62
N GLY A 238 8.81 -10.90 16.20
CA GLY A 238 8.43 -12.19 15.61
C GLY A 238 9.53 -12.85 14.78
N GLU A 239 9.22 -14.00 14.19
CA GLU A 239 10.09 -14.60 13.18
C GLU A 239 9.84 -13.96 11.82
N ARG A 240 10.90 -13.86 11.01
CA ARG A 240 10.84 -13.50 9.59
C ARG A 240 11.61 -14.52 8.77
N THR A 241 11.13 -14.76 7.55
CA THR A 241 11.88 -15.43 6.50
C THR A 241 12.61 -14.35 5.71
N VAL A 242 13.93 -14.34 5.82
CA VAL A 242 14.78 -13.39 5.10
C VAL A 242 15.11 -13.99 3.74
N VAL A 243 14.62 -13.36 2.69
CA VAL A 243 14.98 -13.73 1.31
C VAL A 243 16.19 -12.91 0.91
N ARG A 244 17.23 -13.59 0.41
CA ARG A 244 18.52 -12.99 0.06
C ARG A 244 19.04 -13.49 -1.28
N THR A 245 19.60 -12.58 -2.06
CA THR A 245 20.42 -12.88 -3.24
C THR A 245 21.73 -12.12 -3.17
N VAL A 246 22.85 -12.84 -3.37
CA VAL A 246 24.16 -12.22 -3.57
C VAL A 246 24.33 -11.91 -5.05
N ILE A 247 24.51 -10.64 -5.39
CA ILE A 247 24.79 -10.20 -6.77
C ILE A 247 26.30 -10.24 -7.03
N ASP A 248 27.09 -9.62 -6.16
CA ASP A 248 28.55 -9.52 -6.34
C ASP A 248 29.28 -9.66 -5.00
N LEU A 249 30.03 -10.76 -4.84
CA LEU A 249 30.84 -11.05 -3.65
C LEU A 249 32.01 -10.07 -3.47
N GLU A 250 32.48 -9.42 -4.54
CA GLU A 250 33.59 -8.46 -4.46
C GLU A 250 33.12 -7.07 -4.04
N ARG A 251 31.84 -6.76 -4.25
CA ARG A 251 31.23 -5.46 -3.93
C ARG A 251 30.29 -5.48 -2.73
N ASP A 252 30.06 -6.66 -2.15
CA ASP A 252 29.10 -6.88 -1.05
C ASP A 252 27.68 -6.43 -1.45
N GLU A 253 27.35 -6.60 -2.74
CA GLU A 253 26.04 -6.26 -3.28
C GLU A 253 25.08 -7.43 -3.04
N ASP A 254 24.30 -7.31 -1.98
CA ASP A 254 23.22 -8.23 -1.65
C ASP A 254 21.86 -7.55 -1.75
N LEU A 255 20.89 -8.29 -2.29
CA LEU A 255 19.47 -7.95 -2.23
C LEU A 255 18.80 -8.71 -1.10
N GLN A 256 18.00 -8.02 -0.29
CA GLN A 256 17.24 -8.64 0.79
C GLN A 256 15.86 -7.99 0.98
N PHE A 257 14.85 -8.83 1.20
CA PHE A 257 13.55 -8.44 1.74
C PHE A 257 13.10 -9.46 2.78
N LEU A 258 12.09 -9.07 3.55
CA LEU A 258 11.53 -9.85 4.63
C LEU A 258 10.15 -10.40 4.24
N ILE A 259 9.86 -11.61 4.69
CA ILE A 259 8.51 -12.15 4.72
C ILE A 259 8.16 -12.46 6.17
N ALA A 260 7.02 -11.93 6.63
CA ALA A 260 6.52 -12.15 7.97
C ALA A 260 6.24 -13.63 8.25
N GLY A 261 6.79 -14.13 9.35
CA GLY A 261 6.66 -15.53 9.74
C GLY A 261 7.68 -16.47 9.10
N ARG A 262 7.47 -17.76 9.33
CA ARG A 262 8.34 -18.85 8.86
C ARG A 262 7.70 -19.52 7.65
N HIS A 263 8.35 -19.36 6.50
CA HIS A 263 7.87 -19.87 5.20
C HIS A 263 8.85 -20.85 4.56
N GLU A 264 8.33 -21.99 4.12
CA GLU A 264 9.09 -22.96 3.33
C GLU A 264 8.93 -22.64 1.84
N LEU A 265 9.70 -21.66 1.37
CA LEU A 265 9.60 -21.18 -0.01
C LEU A 265 10.15 -22.22 -1.00
N THR A 266 9.59 -22.19 -2.20
CA THR A 266 9.88 -23.04 -3.34
C THR A 266 10.07 -22.20 -4.60
N GLU A 267 10.52 -22.81 -5.69
CA GLU A 267 10.65 -22.12 -6.98
C GLU A 267 9.31 -21.60 -7.53
N GLN A 268 8.17 -22.18 -7.12
CA GLN A 268 6.84 -21.75 -7.58
C GLN A 268 6.43 -20.39 -7.02
N ASP A 269 6.95 -20.06 -5.84
CA ASP A 269 6.68 -18.81 -5.11
C ASP A 269 7.43 -17.62 -5.75
N PHE A 270 8.19 -17.85 -6.82
CA PHE A 270 8.95 -16.81 -7.52
C PHE A 270 8.63 -16.74 -9.02
N ILE A 271 8.67 -15.52 -9.55
CA ILE A 271 8.68 -15.24 -11.00
C ILE A 271 10.05 -14.64 -11.32
N LEU A 272 10.88 -15.38 -12.07
CA LEU A 272 12.29 -15.01 -12.35
C LEU A 272 12.56 -14.71 -13.82
N ALA A 273 11.59 -14.95 -14.68
CA ALA A 273 11.61 -14.58 -16.08
C ALA A 273 10.30 -13.88 -16.39
N ALA A 274 10.33 -12.92 -17.31
CA ALA A 274 9.14 -12.19 -17.72
C ALA A 274 8.06 -13.19 -18.17
N THR A 275 7.03 -13.38 -17.34
CA THR A 275 5.75 -13.92 -17.77
C THR A 275 4.97 -12.78 -18.41
N GLU A 276 4.32 -13.03 -19.54
CA GLU A 276 3.44 -12.05 -20.19
C GLU A 276 2.45 -11.52 -19.15
N CYS A 277 2.53 -10.22 -18.84
CA CYS A 277 1.67 -9.56 -17.88
C CYS A 277 0.22 -9.57 -18.44
N PRO A 278 -0.80 -9.97 -17.67
CA PRO A 278 -2.20 -9.89 -18.12
C PRO A 278 -2.65 -8.47 -18.48
N ALA A 279 -1.97 -7.44 -17.96
CA ALA A 279 -2.25 -6.03 -18.21
C ALA A 279 -1.93 -5.56 -19.64
N ASP A 280 -1.23 -6.37 -20.44
CA ASP A 280 -0.78 -5.99 -21.79
C ASP A 280 -1.65 -6.61 -22.91
N GLN A 281 -2.84 -7.16 -22.59
CA GLN A 281 -3.80 -7.48 -23.65
C GLN A 281 -4.37 -6.18 -24.25
N PRO A 282 -4.09 -5.87 -25.53
CA PRO A 282 -4.77 -4.78 -26.18
C PRO A 282 -6.28 -5.05 -26.10
N ARG A 283 -7.03 -4.10 -25.53
CA ARG A 283 -8.49 -4.09 -25.58
C ARG A 283 -8.90 -4.17 -27.04
N ASP A 284 -9.23 -5.38 -27.50
CA ASP A 284 -9.71 -5.61 -28.85
C ASP A 284 -11.01 -4.80 -29.01
N THR A 285 -10.94 -3.80 -29.87
CA THR A 285 -12.08 -2.99 -30.28
C THR A 285 -13.16 -3.86 -30.90
N VAL A 286 -14.35 -3.88 -30.29
CA VAL A 286 -15.62 -4.21 -30.95
C VAL A 286 -16.69 -3.20 -30.55
#